data_AF-A0A444Z7W2-F1
#
_entry.id   AF-A0A444Z7W2-F1
#
_cell.length_a   1.000
_cell.length_b   1.000
_cell.length_c   1.000
_cell.angle_alpha   90.00
_cell.angle_beta   90.00
_cell.angle_gamma   90.00
#
_symmetry.space_group_name_H-M   'P 1'
#
loop_
_entity.id
_entity.type
_entity.pdbx_description
1 polymer ?
#
loop_
_entity_poly.entity_id
_entity_poly.type
_entity_poly.pdbx_seq_one_letter_code
_entity_poly.pdbx_strand_id
1 'polypeptide(L)' 'MNARMMSMELKVGIEIEKGEEDGLFTKESVFKAVKIVMDDESEVGREVRENHSKVKNFLLSKDFETSCLDSFCRKLQDIL' A
#
# COMPACT_ATOMS: atom_id res chain seq x y z
N MET A 1 0.68 7.47 10.20
CA MET A 1 1.02 6.04 10.39
C MET A 1 0.71 5.22 9.14
N ASN A 2 -0.51 5.30 8.59
CA ASN A 2 -0.92 4.51 7.43
C ASN A 2 -0.02 4.66 6.19
N ALA A 3 0.39 5.89 5.83
CA ALA A 3 1.25 6.11 4.66
C ALA A 3 2.58 5.34 4.72
N ARG A 4 3.22 5.27 5.90
CA ARG A 4 4.46 4.50 6.10
C ARG A 4 4.25 3.00 6.00
N MET A 5 3.15 2.49 6.54
CA MET A 5 2.79 1.08 6.35
C MET A 5 2.56 0.76 4.86
N MET A 6 1.90 1.66 4.13
CA MET A 6 1.64 1.49 2.70
C MET A 6 2.92 1.53 1.86
N SER A 7 3.89 2.41 2.20
CA SER A 7 5.14 2.53 1.43
C SER A 7 6.23 1.53 1.83
N MET A 8 6.34 1.20 3.11
CA MET A 8 7.44 0.35 3.63
C MET A 8 7.06 -1.13 3.70
N GLU A 9 5.92 -1.45 4.30
CA GLU A 9 5.52 -2.84 4.57
C GLU A 9 4.83 -3.46 3.35
N LEU A 10 3.79 -2.78 2.83
CA LEU A 10 3.03 -3.27 1.68
C LEU A 10 3.68 -2.90 0.35
N LYS A 11 4.55 -1.87 0.35
CA LYS A 11 5.22 -1.33 -0.84
C LYS A 11 4.25 -1.05 -2.00
N VAL A 12 3.09 -0.48 -1.69
CA VAL A 12 2.04 -0.09 -2.65
C VAL A 12 2.10 1.40 -3.00
N GLY A 13 3.13 2.10 -2.57
CA GLY A 13 3.40 3.50 -2.84
C GLY A 13 4.80 3.89 -2.39
N ILE A 14 5.17 5.16 -2.58
CA ILE A 14 6.47 5.69 -2.15
C ILE A 14 6.29 6.89 -1.22
N GLU A 15 7.27 7.13 -0.35
CA GLU A 15 7.33 8.32 0.50
C GLU A 15 8.04 9.44 -0.28
N ILE A 16 7.51 10.67 -0.21
CA ILE A 16 8.11 11.84 -0.85
C ILE A 16 9.06 12.49 0.15
N GLU A 17 10.26 12.84 -0.31
CA GLU A 17 11.24 13.61 0.46
C GLU A 17 10.65 14.98 0.83
N LYS A 18 10.74 15.33 2.12
CA LYS A 18 10.36 16.63 2.67
C LYS A 18 11.62 17.43 3.01
N GLY A 19 11.52 18.76 2.99
CA GLY A 19 12.56 19.62 3.54
C GLY A 19 12.78 19.33 5.03
N GLU A 20 14.04 19.20 5.44
CA GLU A 20 14.39 18.80 6.81
C GLU A 20 14.02 19.88 7.84
N GLU A 21 14.11 21.16 7.45
CA GLU A 21 13.82 22.30 8.34
C GLU A 21 12.34 22.71 8.32
N ASP A 22 11.73 22.82 7.14
CA ASP A 22 10.36 23.33 6.98
C ASP A 22 9.29 22.22 6.95
N GLY A 23 9.70 20.96 6.77
CA GLY A 23 8.81 19.81 6.63
C GLY A 23 7.93 19.86 5.39
N LEU A 24 8.21 20.75 4.43
CA LEU A 24 7.41 20.96 3.24
C LEU A 24 7.87 20.09 2.08
N PHE A 25 6.97 19.87 1.13
CA PHE A 25 7.31 19.23 -0.14
C PHE A 25 7.60 20.31 -1.18
N THR A 26 8.66 20.12 -1.96
CA THR A 26 8.94 20.98 -3.11
C THR A 26 8.26 20.44 -4.36
N LYS A 27 8.09 21.29 -5.37
CA LYS A 27 7.57 20.84 -6.67
C LYS A 27 8.46 19.76 -7.28
N GLU A 28 9.77 19.89 -7.08
CA GLU A 28 10.79 18.98 -7.59
C GLU A 28 10.71 17.60 -6.90
N SER A 29 10.52 17.56 -5.58
CA SER A 29 10.40 16.28 -4.86
C SER A 29 9.11 15.55 -5.24
N VAL A 30 8.00 16.28 -5.40
CA VAL A 30 6.74 15.71 -5.91
C VAL A 30 6.88 15.23 -7.35
N PHE A 31 7.50 16.02 -8.24
CA PHE A 31 7.74 15.61 -9.63
C PHE A 31 8.57 14.33 -9.72
N LYS A 32 9.67 14.24 -8.94
CA LYS A 32 10.51 13.05 -8.87
C LYS A 32 9.70 11.82 -8.44
N ALA A 33 8.87 11.95 -7.41
CA ALA A 33 8.02 10.87 -6.92
C ALA A 33 7.00 10.41 -7.97
N VAL A 34 6.29 11.35 -8.60
CA VAL A 34 5.34 11.03 -9.68
C VAL A 34 6.06 10.34 -10.84
N LYS A 35 7.22 10.85 -11.26
CA LYS A 35 8.00 10.24 -12.33
C LYS A 35 8.41 8.81 -11.99
N ILE A 36 8.92 8.56 -10.78
CA ILE A 36 9.29 7.20 -10.34
C ILE A 36 8.11 6.24 -10.43
N VAL A 37 6.93 6.63 -9.97
CA VAL A 37 5.77 5.73 -9.94
C VAL A 37 5.14 5.53 -11.32
N MET A 38 5.21 6.53 -12.19
CA MET A 38 4.53 6.53 -13.49
C MET A 38 5.41 6.07 -14.65
N ASP A 39 6.73 6.12 -14.53
CA ASP A 39 7.65 5.65 -15.56
C ASP A 39 7.61 4.11 -15.65
N ASP A 40 7.43 3.59 -16.86
CA ASP A 40 7.35 2.15 -17.13
C ASP A 40 8.71 1.46 -17.00
N GLU A 41 9.79 2.20 -17.23
CA GLU A 41 11.16 1.71 -17.07
C GLU A 41 11.66 1.83 -15.61
N SER A 42 10.88 2.45 -14.71
CA SER A 42 11.23 2.51 -13.30
C SER A 42 11.01 1.17 -12.63
N GLU A 43 12.10 0.57 -12.14
CA GLU A 43 12.04 -0.67 -11.33
C GLU A 43 11.17 -0.49 -10.08
N VAL A 44 11.32 0.64 -9.38
CA VAL A 44 10.51 0.99 -8.19
C VAL A 44 9.04 1.17 -8.59
N GLY A 45 8.77 1.88 -9.69
CA GLY A 45 7.41 2.04 -10.20
C GLY A 45 6.75 0.69 -10.53
N ARG A 46 7.48 -0.22 -11.17
CA ARG A 46 7.00 -1.57 -11.47
C ARG A 46 6.71 -2.37 -10.19
N GLU A 47 7.62 -2.38 -9.22
CA GLU A 47 7.42 -3.06 -7.92
C GLU A 47 6.14 -2.56 -7.23
N VAL A 48 5.96 -1.23 -7.17
CA VAL A 48 4.77 -0.61 -6.59
C VAL A 48 3.49 -1.06 -7.29
N ARG A 49 3.44 -1.04 -8.63
CA ARG A 49 2.25 -1.44 -9.41
C ARG A 49 1.93 -2.92 -9.27
N GLU A 50 2.95 -3.79 -9.24
CA GLU A 50 2.79 -5.22 -9.02
C GLU A 50 2.25 -5.52 -7.62
N ASN A 51 2.83 -4.91 -6.59
CA ASN A 51 2.38 -5.10 -5.21
C ASN A 51 0.98 -4.55 -4.99
N HIS A 52 0.68 -3.36 -5.53
CA HIS A 52 -0.66 -2.79 -5.48
C HIS A 52 -1.69 -3.73 -6.14
N SER A 53 -1.34 -4.35 -7.27
CA SER A 53 -2.21 -5.33 -7.94
C SER A 53 -2.42 -6.59 -7.11
N LYS A 54 -1.36 -7.13 -6.48
CA LYS A 54 -1.47 -8.29 -5.57
C LYS A 54 -2.36 -7.99 -4.37
N VAL A 55 -2.14 -6.86 -3.69
CA VAL A 55 -2.93 -6.44 -2.53
C VAL A 55 -4.39 -6.23 -2.93
N LYS A 56 -4.64 -5.52 -4.03
CA LYS A 56 -6.00 -5.31 -4.56
C LYS A 56 -6.69 -6.65 -4.85
N ASN A 57 -6.04 -7.56 -5.56
CA ASN A 57 -6.64 -8.83 -5.93
C ASN A 57 -6.90 -9.74 -4.72
N PHE A 58 -6.02 -9.70 -3.72
CA PHE A 58 -6.22 -10.41 -2.46
C PHE A 58 -7.44 -9.87 -1.70
N LEU A 59 -7.52 -8.55 -1.51
CA LEU A 59 -8.62 -7.91 -0.79
C LEU A 59 -9.97 -8.03 -1.51
N LEU A 60 -9.96 -8.05 -2.85
CA LEU A 60 -11.16 -8.25 -3.67
C LEU A 60 -11.46 -9.73 -3.94
N SER A 61 -10.70 -10.67 -3.38
CA SER A 61 -10.99 -12.09 -3.57
C SER A 61 -12.31 -12.43 -2.90
N LYS A 62 -13.17 -13.15 -3.63
CA LYS A 62 -14.57 -13.42 -3.24
C LYS A 62 -14.70 -14.04 -1.85
N ASP A 63 -13.69 -14.81 -1.44
CA ASP A 63 -13.75 -15.61 -0.22
C ASP A 63 -13.05 -14.94 0.97
N PHE A 64 -12.34 -13.82 0.76
CA PHE A 64 -11.55 -13.20 1.84
C PHE A 64 -12.46 -12.68 2.96
N GLU A 65 -13.43 -11.82 2.64
CA GLU A 65 -14.34 -11.26 3.64
C GLU A 65 -15.18 -12.35 4.33
N THR A 66 -15.74 -13.27 3.54
CA THR A 66 -16.55 -14.38 4.06
C THR A 66 -15.75 -15.29 4.98
N SER A 67 -14.52 -15.68 4.59
CA SER A 67 -13.68 -16.54 5.42
C SER A 67 -13.28 -15.89 6.75
N CYS A 68 -13.04 -14.57 6.76
CA CYS A 68 -12.78 -13.81 7.97
C CYS A 68 -13.99 -13.84 8.92
N LEU A 69 -15.20 -13.58 8.39
CA LEU A 69 -16.44 -13.60 9.17
C LEU A 69 -16.75 -15.01 9.68
N ASP A 70 -16.64 -16.03 8.84
CA ASP A 70 -16.90 -17.43 9.22
C ASP A 70 -15.92 -17.91 10.30
N SER A 71 -14.66 -17.52 10.21
CA SER A 71 -13.65 -17.81 11.24
C SER A 71 -13.99 -17.13 12.57
N PHE A 72 -14.43 -15.87 12.51
CA PHE A 72 -14.85 -15.13 13.69
C PHE A 72 -16.10 -15.73 14.35
N CYS A 73 -17.14 -16.04 13.56
CA CYS A 73 -18.38 -16.65 14.05
C CYS A 73 -18.14 -18.02 14.71
N ARG A 74 -17.30 -18.87 14.10
CA ARG A 74 -16.93 -20.16 14.69
C ARG A 74 -16.26 -20.00 16.05
N LYS A 75 -15.30 -19.07 16.16
CA LYS A 75 -14.64 -18.79 17.45
C LYS A 75 -15.59 -18.27 18.52
N LEU A 76 -16.63 -17.51 18.14
CA LEU A 76 -17.65 -17.08 19.08
C LEU A 76 -18.53 -18.25 19.56
N GLN A 77 -18.88 -19.16 18.66
CA GLN A 77 -19.65 -20.36 18.99
C GLN A 77 -18.87 -21.28 19.95
N ASP A 78 -17.55 -21.38 19.80
CA ASP A 78 -16.71 -22.20 20.69
C ASP A 78 -16.63 -21.67 22.14
N ILE A 79 -17.06 -20.42 22.39
CA ILE A 79 -17.03 -19.78 23.72
C ILE A 79 -18.41 -19.81 24.40
N LEU A 80 -19.47 -20.16 23.65
CA LEU A 80 -20.85 -20.31 24.15
C LEU A 80 -21.12 -21.74 24.63
#